data_AF-W9R804-F1
#
_entry.id   AF-W9R804-F1
#
_cell.length_a   1.000
_cell.length_b   1.000
_cell.length_c   1.000
_cell.angle_alpha   90.00
_cell.angle_beta   90.00
_cell.angle_gamma   90.00
#
_symmetry.space_group_name_H-M   'P 1'
#
loop_
_entity.id
_entity.type
_entity.pdbx_description
1 polymer ?
#
loop_
_entity_poly.entity_id
_entity_poly.type
_entity_poly.pdbx_seq_one_letter_code
_entity_poly.pdbx_strand_id
1 'polypeptide(L)'
;MALSSITSSVTRFSAHHLSSSSSTLLCLNRINPAFIWLVSTKIHHHHHNRSSKKLMATSSLPPEQAAKQETTTPATEPYGSWRSPITADVVAGASKRLGGAAVDARGRLIWLESRPNEAGRAVLVREAEKPGDEAVDITPKDFAVRTVAQEYGGGAFTVSGDTVVFANYKDQRLYKQLIDSKGPLRKY
;
A
#
# COMPACT_ATOMS: atom_id res chain seq x y z
N MET A 1 -72.12 56.50 8.55
CA MET A 1 -70.79 55.85 8.34
C MET A 1 -70.58 54.85 9.45
N ALA A 2 -70.22 53.63 9.07
CA ALA A 2 -70.35 52.39 9.83
C ALA A 2 -69.23 52.18 10.87
N LEU A 3 -69.59 51.50 11.98
CA LEU A 3 -68.94 50.32 12.63
C LEU A 3 -67.41 50.42 12.89
N SER A 4 -66.78 49.94 13.96
CA SER A 4 -67.14 49.14 15.14
C SER A 4 -65.81 48.90 15.88
N SER A 5 -65.85 48.75 17.19
CA SER A 5 -64.77 48.27 18.07
C SER A 5 -64.08 47.00 17.56
N ILE A 6 -62.81 46.76 17.91
CA ILE A 6 -62.27 45.42 18.27
C ILE A 6 -61.01 45.60 19.14
N THR A 7 -61.13 45.07 20.35
CA THR A 7 -60.09 44.65 21.30
C THR A 7 -59.58 43.24 20.96
N SER A 8 -58.45 42.84 21.58
CA SER A 8 -57.86 41.47 21.69
C SER A 8 -56.65 41.23 20.77
N SER A 9 -55.62 40.46 21.11
CA SER A 9 -55.40 39.52 22.22
C SER A 9 -53.91 39.26 22.40
N VAL A 10 -53.48 39.00 23.64
CA VAL A 10 -52.19 38.41 24.00
C VAL A 10 -52.26 36.90 23.78
N THR A 11 -51.26 36.29 23.15
CA THR A 11 -51.04 34.83 23.30
C THR A 11 -49.57 34.51 23.51
N ARG A 12 -49.34 33.94 24.68
CA ARG A 12 -48.12 33.40 25.28
C ARG A 12 -47.66 32.17 24.47
N PHE A 13 -46.38 32.10 24.08
CA PHE A 13 -45.80 30.89 23.50
C PHE A 13 -45.35 29.96 24.63
N SER A 14 -45.92 28.75 24.67
CA SER A 14 -45.58 27.70 25.62
C SER A 14 -44.21 27.10 25.35
N ALA A 15 -43.41 26.96 26.40
CA ALA A 15 -42.23 26.11 26.42
C ALA A 15 -42.63 24.68 26.76
N HIS A 16 -42.23 23.72 25.92
CA HIS A 16 -42.13 22.31 26.31
C HIS A 16 -40.69 21.87 26.05
N HIS A 17 -39.93 21.76 27.14
CA HIS A 17 -38.61 21.12 27.14
C HIS A 17 -38.80 19.77 27.82
N LEU A 18 -38.74 18.68 27.05
CA LEU A 18 -38.62 17.34 27.61
C LEU A 18 -37.16 16.88 27.53
N SER A 19 -36.72 16.43 28.69
CA SER A 19 -35.52 15.67 29.03
C SER A 19 -35.33 14.42 28.16
N SER A 20 -34.07 14.07 27.84
CA SER A 20 -33.46 12.80 28.28
C SER A 20 -32.02 12.63 27.77
N SER A 21 -31.08 12.45 28.71
CA SER A 21 -29.96 11.48 28.78
C SER A 21 -29.56 10.68 27.52
N SER A 22 -28.33 10.25 27.26
CA SER A 22 -27.04 10.25 27.97
C SER A 22 -26.02 9.50 27.07
N SER A 23 -24.73 9.78 27.27
CA SER A 23 -23.57 8.89 27.05
C SER A 23 -23.01 8.64 25.64
N THR A 24 -21.83 9.24 25.44
CA THR A 24 -20.57 8.74 24.84
C THR A 24 -20.55 7.34 24.21
N LEU A 25 -19.80 7.18 23.10
CA LEU A 25 -18.72 6.18 23.01
C LEU A 25 -17.81 6.39 21.79
N LEU A 26 -16.51 6.35 22.08
CA LEU A 26 -15.39 6.20 21.16
C LEU A 26 -15.56 4.92 20.34
N CYS A 27 -15.53 5.00 19.02
CA CYS A 27 -15.42 3.80 18.18
C CYS A 27 -13.96 3.34 18.15
N LEU A 28 -13.57 2.62 19.21
CA LEU A 28 -12.37 1.78 19.21
C LEU A 28 -12.55 0.63 18.21
N ASN A 29 -11.55 0.46 17.37
CA ASN A 29 -11.41 -0.60 16.39
C ASN A 29 -11.39 -1.96 17.13
N ARG A 30 -12.48 -2.72 17.04
CA ARG A 30 -12.61 -4.03 17.67
C ARG A 30 -11.98 -5.10 16.78
N ILE A 31 -10.70 -5.38 16.99
CA ILE A 31 -10.05 -6.60 16.50
C ILE A 31 -10.67 -7.78 17.24
N ASN A 32 -11.27 -8.72 16.52
CA ASN A 32 -11.81 -9.96 17.08
C ASN A 32 -10.72 -11.05 16.99
N PRO A 33 -10.11 -11.51 18.11
CA PRO A 33 -9.00 -12.46 18.08
C PRO A 33 -9.55 -13.88 18.27
N ALA A 34 -10.31 -14.37 17.31
CA ALA A 34 -10.72 -15.78 17.29
C ALA A 34 -11.16 -16.11 15.88
N PHE A 35 -10.24 -16.51 15.01
CA PHE A 35 -10.47 -17.49 13.95
C PHE A 35 -9.14 -17.79 13.25
N ILE A 36 -8.92 -19.07 12.94
CA ILE A 36 -7.82 -19.64 12.17
C ILE A 36 -6.54 -19.98 12.97
N TRP A 37 -6.68 -20.98 13.84
CA TRP A 37 -5.67 -22.04 13.93
C TRP A 37 -6.42 -23.35 13.74
N LEU A 38 -6.17 -24.02 12.60
CA LEU A 38 -6.23 -25.47 12.37
C LEU A 38 -6.60 -25.76 10.90
N VAL A 39 -5.61 -25.71 10.01
CA VAL A 39 -5.55 -26.67 8.90
C VAL A 39 -4.08 -27.06 8.72
N SER A 40 -3.71 -28.16 9.36
CA SER A 40 -2.55 -28.95 8.98
C SER A 40 -2.90 -29.71 7.71
N THR A 41 -2.28 -29.35 6.59
CA THR A 41 -2.29 -30.18 5.37
C THR A 41 -0.91 -30.14 4.70
N LYS A 42 -0.04 -31.04 5.18
CA LYS A 42 0.70 -32.00 4.36
C LYS A 42 1.34 -31.41 3.09
N ILE A 43 2.58 -30.92 3.24
CA ILE A 43 3.49 -30.69 2.13
C ILE A 43 3.72 -32.03 1.43
N HIS A 44 3.15 -32.20 0.24
CA HIS A 44 3.47 -33.31 -0.64
C HIS A 44 4.88 -33.09 -1.20
N HIS A 45 5.88 -33.66 -0.53
CA HIS A 45 7.17 -33.89 -1.16
C HIS A 45 6.97 -34.87 -2.32
N HIS A 46 7.08 -34.36 -3.55
CA HIS A 46 7.18 -35.17 -4.75
C HIS A 46 8.52 -35.92 -4.71
N HIS A 47 8.52 -37.11 -4.14
CA HIS A 47 9.65 -38.04 -4.24
C HIS A 47 9.66 -38.59 -5.67
N HIS A 48 10.51 -38.04 -6.54
CA HIS A 48 10.82 -38.64 -7.82
C HIS A 48 11.64 -39.91 -7.58
N ASN A 49 10.96 -41.06 -7.55
CA ASN A 49 11.60 -42.37 -7.49
C ASN A 49 12.17 -42.71 -8.88
N ARG A 50 13.45 -42.38 -9.10
CA ARG A 50 14.14 -42.75 -10.34
C ARG A 50 14.57 -44.21 -10.23
N SER A 51 13.73 -45.10 -10.76
CA SER A 51 13.98 -46.54 -10.90
C SER A 51 15.34 -46.80 -11.58
N SER A 52 16.24 -47.45 -10.84
CA SER A 52 17.54 -47.90 -11.32
C SER A 52 17.37 -49.08 -12.28
N LYS A 53 17.40 -48.82 -13.59
CA LYS A 53 17.63 -49.87 -14.58
C LYS A 53 19.13 -50.07 -14.75
N LYS A 54 19.63 -51.16 -14.16
CA LYS A 54 20.98 -51.70 -14.30
C LYS A 54 21.13 -52.26 -15.72
N LEU A 55 21.99 -51.66 -16.54
CA LEU A 55 22.47 -52.25 -17.78
C LEU A 55 24.00 -52.14 -17.78
N MET A 56 24.64 -53.30 -17.86
CA MET A 56 26.09 -53.42 -18.03
C MET A 56 26.43 -53.19 -19.50
N ALA A 57 27.42 -52.36 -19.77
CA ALA A 57 28.16 -52.40 -21.02
C ALA A 57 29.61 -51.98 -20.74
N THR A 58 30.50 -52.94 -20.93
CA THR A 58 31.96 -52.79 -20.92
C THR A 58 32.40 -52.18 -22.24
N SER A 59 33.12 -51.05 -22.24
CA SER A 59 34.19 -50.74 -23.22
C SER A 59 34.86 -49.38 -22.95
N SER A 60 36.10 -49.47 -22.43
CA SER A 60 37.33 -48.77 -22.83
C SER A 60 37.35 -47.28 -23.28
N LEU A 61 38.21 -46.50 -22.58
CA LEU A 61 38.90 -45.20 -22.87
C LEU A 61 38.28 -43.92 -22.24
N PRO A 62 39.08 -42.87 -21.93
CA PRO A 62 40.15 -42.69 -20.91
C PRO A 62 39.69 -41.81 -19.69
N PRO A 63 40.42 -41.76 -18.55
CA PRO A 63 39.98 -41.01 -17.38
C PRO A 63 40.57 -39.60 -17.38
N GLU A 64 39.96 -38.64 -18.06
CA GLU A 64 40.35 -37.25 -17.90
C GLU A 64 39.19 -36.34 -18.24
N GLN A 65 38.32 -36.11 -17.26
CA GLN A 65 37.71 -34.82 -16.89
C GLN A 65 36.78 -35.13 -15.71
N ALA A 66 37.39 -35.51 -14.58
CA ALA A 66 36.71 -35.50 -13.30
C ALA A 66 36.23 -34.06 -13.05
N ALA A 67 34.92 -33.90 -12.93
CA ALA A 67 34.30 -32.68 -12.45
C ALA A 67 35.06 -32.19 -11.20
N LYS A 68 35.70 -31.03 -11.35
CA LYS A 68 36.40 -30.33 -10.28
C LYS A 68 35.35 -29.79 -9.31
N GLN A 69 34.80 -30.66 -8.47
CA GLN A 69 34.08 -30.25 -7.29
C GLN A 69 35.11 -29.68 -6.33
N GLU A 70 35.28 -28.35 -6.38
CA GLU A 70 36.03 -27.62 -5.38
C GLU A 70 35.30 -27.77 -4.05
N THR A 71 35.77 -28.68 -3.21
CA THR A 71 35.53 -28.67 -1.77
C THR A 71 36.18 -27.41 -1.20
N THR A 72 35.48 -26.27 -1.26
CA THR A 72 35.89 -25.08 -0.52
C THR A 72 35.67 -25.33 0.96
N THR A 73 36.72 -25.77 1.65
CA THR A 73 36.84 -25.59 3.09
C THR A 73 36.55 -24.13 3.42
N PRO A 74 35.68 -23.81 4.39
CA PRO A 74 35.36 -22.42 4.71
C PRO A 74 36.65 -21.67 5.04
N ALA A 75 36.94 -20.63 4.26
CA ALA A 75 38.12 -19.81 4.47
C ALA A 75 37.93 -18.98 5.75
N THR A 76 38.80 -19.19 6.73
CA THR A 76 38.87 -18.34 7.93
C THR A 76 39.54 -17.04 7.55
N GLU A 77 38.77 -15.96 7.46
CA GLU A 77 39.26 -14.60 7.27
C GLU A 77 38.93 -13.73 8.49
N PRO A 78 39.71 -12.66 8.76
CA PRO A 78 39.38 -11.68 9.79
C PRO A 78 38.01 -11.04 9.56
N TYR A 79 37.32 -10.67 10.65
CA TYR A 79 36.04 -9.97 10.56
C TYR A 79 36.15 -8.71 9.68
N GLY A 80 35.19 -8.54 8.77
CA GLY A 80 35.13 -7.43 7.82
C GLY A 80 35.94 -7.62 6.53
N SER A 81 36.70 -8.71 6.38
CA SER A 81 37.47 -9.00 5.16
C SER A 81 36.73 -9.90 4.16
N TRP A 82 35.62 -10.50 4.58
CA TRP A 82 34.81 -11.38 3.73
C TRP A 82 34.39 -10.66 2.46
N ARG A 83 34.72 -11.27 1.32
CA ARG A 83 34.25 -10.82 0.02
C ARG A 83 32.72 -10.86 -0.02
N SER A 84 32.11 -9.68 -0.05
CA SER A 84 30.67 -9.51 -0.19
C SER A 84 30.28 -9.34 -1.67
N PRO A 85 29.28 -10.07 -2.17
CA PRO A 85 28.69 -9.78 -3.48
C PRO A 85 27.81 -8.51 -3.47
N ILE A 86 27.50 -7.97 -2.29
CA ILE A 86 26.73 -6.74 -2.13
C ILE A 86 27.69 -5.55 -2.15
N THR A 87 27.68 -4.78 -3.24
CA THR A 87 28.50 -3.58 -3.41
C THR A 87 27.80 -2.35 -2.80
N ALA A 88 28.60 -1.30 -2.53
CA ALA A 88 28.05 -0.02 -2.07
C ALA A 88 27.02 0.56 -3.07
N ASP A 89 27.24 0.37 -4.37
CA ASP A 89 26.32 0.82 -5.42
C ASP A 89 24.96 0.12 -5.37
N VAL A 90 24.93 -1.17 -5.03
CA VAL A 90 23.68 -1.92 -4.85
C VAL A 90 22.89 -1.40 -3.65
N VAL A 91 23.59 -1.02 -2.57
CA VAL A 91 22.94 -0.52 -1.34
C VAL A 91 22.48 0.93 -1.51
N ALA A 92 23.30 1.78 -2.12
CA ALA A 92 22.99 3.19 -2.36
C ALA A 92 22.09 3.40 -3.59
N GLY A 93 21.86 2.35 -4.38
CA GLY A 93 21.04 2.36 -5.57
C GLY A 93 19.63 2.86 -5.33
N ALA A 94 19.10 3.58 -6.32
CA ALA A 94 17.72 4.03 -6.36
C ALA A 94 16.74 2.84 -6.31
N SER A 95 15.96 2.74 -5.23
CA SER A 95 14.90 1.73 -5.08
C SER A 95 13.53 2.38 -4.92
N LYS A 96 12.52 1.76 -5.51
CA LYS A 96 11.12 2.14 -5.29
C LYS A 96 10.72 1.74 -3.88
N ARG A 97 10.11 2.67 -3.14
CA ARG A 97 9.51 2.45 -1.83
C ARG A 97 8.01 2.56 -1.99
N LEU A 98 7.31 1.58 -1.46
CA LEU A 98 5.85 1.59 -1.34
C LEU A 98 5.50 2.07 0.07
N GLY A 99 4.51 2.93 0.17
CA GLY A 99 4.04 3.44 1.46
C GLY A 99 2.59 3.90 1.35
N GLY A 100 1.85 3.88 2.45
CA GLY A 100 0.42 4.18 2.42
C GLY A 100 -0.38 3.21 1.52
N ALA A 101 -1.57 2.84 1.96
CA ALA A 101 -2.46 2.03 1.16
C ALA A 101 -3.90 2.44 1.43
N ALA A 102 -4.70 2.46 0.39
CA ALA A 102 -6.14 2.65 0.46
C ALA A 102 -6.82 1.79 -0.61
N VAL A 103 -8.12 1.64 -0.48
CA VAL A 103 -8.96 0.91 -1.43
C VAL A 103 -10.01 1.89 -1.95
N ASP A 104 -10.24 1.87 -3.26
CA ASP A 104 -11.29 2.70 -3.88
C ASP A 104 -12.69 2.06 -3.75
N ALA A 105 -13.72 2.74 -4.27
CA ALA A 105 -15.09 2.21 -4.24
C ALA A 105 -15.27 0.88 -5.01
N ARG A 106 -14.37 0.60 -5.96
CA ARG A 106 -14.40 -0.61 -6.81
C ARG A 106 -13.58 -1.76 -6.22
N GLY A 107 -12.95 -1.56 -5.06
CA GLY A 107 -12.13 -2.57 -4.39
C GLY A 107 -10.68 -2.64 -4.91
N ARG A 108 -10.22 -1.68 -5.71
CA ARG A 108 -8.85 -1.66 -6.27
C ARG A 108 -7.87 -1.04 -5.29
N LEU A 109 -6.68 -1.62 -5.20
CA LEU A 109 -5.62 -1.11 -4.34
C LEU A 109 -5.03 0.21 -4.90
N ILE A 110 -4.82 1.18 -4.01
CA ILE A 110 -4.10 2.42 -4.29
C ILE A 110 -2.96 2.56 -3.27
N TRP A 111 -1.75 2.85 -3.75
CA TRP A 111 -0.57 3.03 -2.90
C TRP A 111 0.25 4.25 -3.30
N LEU A 112 1.09 4.72 -2.37
CA LEU A 112 2.13 5.70 -2.67
C LEU A 112 3.38 4.95 -3.12
N GLU A 113 3.92 5.33 -4.28
CA GLU A 113 5.16 4.79 -4.82
C GLU A 113 6.19 5.91 -4.98
N SER A 114 7.39 5.73 -4.43
CA SER A 114 8.48 6.66 -4.69
C SER A 114 9.04 6.45 -6.10
N ARG A 115 9.35 7.54 -6.78
CA ARG A 115 10.03 7.57 -8.08
C ARG A 115 11.44 8.19 -7.90
N PRO A 116 12.46 7.41 -7.48
CA PRO A 116 13.82 7.94 -7.34
C PRO A 116 14.35 8.61 -8.62
N ASN A 117 14.01 8.03 -9.78
CA ASN A 117 14.43 8.52 -11.09
C ASN A 117 13.63 9.75 -11.56
N GLU A 118 12.59 10.17 -10.84
CA GLU A 118 11.78 11.35 -11.14
C GLU A 118 11.92 12.40 -10.02
N ALA A 119 13.15 12.83 -9.77
CA ALA A 119 13.51 13.77 -8.70
C ALA A 119 13.05 13.33 -7.29
N GLY A 120 12.92 12.02 -7.07
CA GLY A 120 12.48 11.45 -5.79
C GLY A 120 11.02 11.73 -5.44
N ARG A 121 10.18 12.16 -6.40
CA ARG A 121 8.77 12.43 -6.13
C ARG A 121 8.03 11.15 -5.73
N ALA A 122 6.98 11.30 -4.93
CA ALA A 122 6.08 10.21 -4.60
C ALA A 122 4.78 10.35 -5.41
N VAL A 123 4.26 9.24 -5.94
CA VAL A 123 3.08 9.22 -6.81
C VAL A 123 2.05 8.24 -6.28
N LEU A 124 0.78 8.55 -6.50
CA LEU A 124 -0.30 7.60 -6.27
C LEU A 124 -0.43 6.68 -7.47
N VAL A 125 -0.41 5.39 -7.20
CA VAL A 125 -0.53 4.33 -8.20
C VAL A 125 -1.77 3.51 -7.86
N ARG A 126 -2.53 3.16 -8.88
CA ARG A 126 -3.67 2.25 -8.79
C ARG A 126 -3.31 0.88 -9.34
N GLU A 127 -3.85 -0.15 -8.72
CA GLU A 127 -3.89 -1.49 -9.27
C GLU A 127 -4.56 -1.49 -10.65
N ALA A 128 -4.07 -2.35 -11.55
CA ALA A 128 -4.63 -2.48 -12.87
C ALA A 128 -6.08 -3.00 -12.84
N GLU A 129 -6.85 -2.77 -13.91
CA GLU A 129 -8.24 -3.25 -13.94
C GLU A 129 -8.34 -4.77 -14.13
N LYS A 130 -7.34 -5.37 -14.77
CA LYS A 130 -7.28 -6.81 -15.01
C LYS A 130 -5.99 -7.38 -14.42
N PRO A 131 -6.02 -8.63 -13.92
CA PRO A 131 -4.81 -9.32 -13.51
C PRO A 131 -3.82 -9.42 -14.68
N GLY A 132 -2.58 -9.00 -14.45
CA GLY A 132 -1.51 -9.05 -15.45
C GLY A 132 -1.27 -7.74 -16.23
N ASP A 133 -2.17 -6.77 -16.12
CA ASP A 133 -1.95 -5.42 -16.65
C ASP A 133 -1.03 -4.60 -15.71
N GLU A 134 -0.40 -3.56 -16.27
CA GLU A 134 0.44 -2.67 -15.49
C GLU A 134 -0.37 -1.73 -14.59
N ALA A 135 0.20 -1.42 -13.43
CA ALA A 135 -0.36 -0.45 -12.50
C ALA A 135 -0.40 0.96 -13.13
N VAL A 136 -1.42 1.75 -12.79
CA VAL A 136 -1.70 3.04 -13.46
C VAL A 136 -1.40 4.20 -12.51
N ASP A 137 -0.60 5.16 -12.97
CA ASP A 137 -0.34 6.41 -12.25
C ASP A 137 -1.59 7.30 -12.20
N ILE A 138 -2.03 7.62 -10.99
CA ILE A 138 -3.14 8.54 -10.71
C ILE A 138 -2.62 9.99 -10.67
N THR A 139 -1.44 10.20 -10.09
CA THR A 139 -0.85 11.54 -9.88
C THR A 139 -0.29 12.12 -11.19
N PRO A 140 -0.67 13.35 -11.59
CA PRO A 140 -0.08 14.02 -12.74
C PRO A 140 1.44 14.24 -12.60
N LYS A 141 2.15 14.39 -13.72
CA LYS A 141 3.63 14.44 -13.75
C LYS A 141 4.23 15.57 -12.91
N ASP A 142 3.55 16.71 -12.83
CA ASP A 142 4.06 17.90 -12.12
C ASP A 142 3.82 17.90 -10.61
N PHE A 143 3.20 16.83 -10.08
CA PHE A 143 2.80 16.73 -8.68
C PHE A 143 3.61 15.67 -7.94
N ALA A 144 3.87 15.94 -6.66
CA ALA A 144 4.53 15.03 -5.74
C ALA A 144 3.66 14.88 -4.49
N VAL A 145 3.23 13.67 -4.18
CA VAL A 145 2.29 13.40 -3.09
C VAL A 145 3.07 13.22 -1.78
N ARG A 146 3.22 14.30 -1.03
CA ARG A 146 3.98 14.33 0.23
C ARG A 146 3.59 15.54 1.07
N THR A 147 3.50 15.33 2.38
CA THR A 147 3.35 16.37 3.40
C THR A 147 4.68 16.65 4.10
N VAL A 148 4.78 17.83 4.71
CA VAL A 148 5.82 18.17 5.70
C VAL A 148 5.22 18.29 7.11
N ALA A 149 4.15 17.55 7.40
CA ALA A 149 3.54 17.52 8.72
C ALA A 149 4.60 17.15 9.78
N GLN A 150 4.85 18.05 10.74
CA GLN A 150 5.94 17.93 11.72
C GLN A 150 7.32 17.70 11.09
N GLU A 151 7.57 18.18 9.86
CA GLU A 151 8.79 17.95 9.05
C GLU A 151 9.06 16.49 8.65
N TYR A 152 8.44 15.53 9.32
CA TYR A 152 8.50 14.11 8.98
C TYR A 152 7.55 13.74 7.83
N GLY A 153 6.41 14.44 7.75
CA GLY A 153 5.31 14.12 6.86
C GLY A 153 4.30 13.17 7.51
N GLY A 154 3.50 12.52 6.67
CA GLY A 154 2.41 11.62 7.08
C GLY A 154 1.05 12.04 6.53
N GLY A 155 0.16 11.07 6.34
CA GLY A 155 -1.19 11.33 5.83
C GLY A 155 -1.22 12.03 4.46
N ALA A 156 -0.31 11.66 3.55
CA ALA A 156 -0.14 12.37 2.28
C ALA A 156 -1.35 12.30 1.34
N PHE A 157 -2.24 11.32 1.54
CA PHE A 157 -3.46 11.17 0.78
C PHE A 157 -4.55 10.44 1.58
N THR A 158 -5.78 10.55 1.09
CA THR A 158 -6.93 9.74 1.49
C THR A 158 -7.82 9.48 0.28
N VAL A 159 -8.58 8.39 0.33
CA VAL A 159 -9.51 7.97 -0.73
C VAL A 159 -10.93 7.98 -0.16
N SER A 160 -11.86 8.55 -0.90
CA SER A 160 -13.29 8.56 -0.57
C SER A 160 -14.09 8.30 -1.83
N GLY A 161 -14.70 7.11 -1.90
CA GLY A 161 -15.38 6.65 -3.11
C GLY A 161 -14.42 6.57 -4.30
N ASP A 162 -14.76 7.27 -5.38
CA ASP A 162 -13.94 7.38 -6.60
C ASP A 162 -13.03 8.61 -6.62
N THR A 163 -12.88 9.29 -5.49
CA THR A 163 -12.09 10.50 -5.37
C THR A 163 -10.87 10.28 -4.49
N VAL A 164 -9.73 10.78 -4.95
CA VAL A 164 -8.54 10.91 -4.12
C VAL A 164 -8.32 12.37 -3.73
N VAL A 165 -7.99 12.59 -2.46
CA VAL A 165 -7.51 13.87 -1.94
C VAL A 165 -6.07 13.67 -1.50
N PHE A 166 -5.16 14.52 -1.98
CA PHE A 166 -3.75 14.40 -1.67
C PHE A 166 -3.09 15.76 -1.42
N ALA A 167 -2.01 15.77 -0.65
CA ALA A 167 -1.19 16.96 -0.42
C ALA A 167 -0.08 17.02 -1.47
N ASN A 168 0.04 18.16 -2.15
CA ASN A 168 1.13 18.39 -3.09
C ASN A 168 2.35 18.95 -2.36
N TYR A 169 3.53 18.36 -2.62
CA TYR A 169 4.76 18.70 -1.92
C TYR A 169 5.19 20.16 -2.17
N LYS A 170 4.96 20.67 -3.38
CA LYS A 170 5.46 21.97 -3.82
C LYS A 170 4.82 23.15 -3.07
N ASP A 171 3.53 23.06 -2.78
CA ASP A 171 2.74 24.15 -2.19
C ASP A 171 2.05 23.77 -0.88
N GLN A 172 2.18 22.51 -0.45
CA GLN A 172 1.57 21.94 0.75
C GLN A 172 0.04 22.11 0.79
N ARG A 173 -0.61 22.20 -0.38
CA ARG A 173 -2.07 22.32 -0.50
C ARG A 173 -2.72 20.98 -0.81
N LEU A 174 -4.00 20.90 -0.47
CA LEU A 174 -4.83 19.73 -0.78
C LEU A 174 -5.44 19.86 -2.18
N TYR A 175 -5.28 18.79 -2.94
CA TYR A 175 -5.82 18.63 -4.28
C TYR A 175 -6.79 17.46 -4.30
N LYS A 176 -7.90 17.65 -5.01
CA LYS A 176 -8.91 16.60 -5.22
C LYS A 176 -9.00 16.28 -6.70
N GLN A 177 -9.06 14.99 -7.01
CA GLN A 177 -9.33 14.50 -8.36
C GLN A 177 -10.06 13.16 -8.33
N LEU A 178 -10.67 12.82 -9.46
CA LEU A 178 -11.23 11.51 -9.70
C LEU A 178 -10.11 10.50 -9.98
N ILE A 179 -10.31 9.26 -9.58
CA ILE A 179 -9.34 8.17 -9.77
C ILE A 179 -9.26 7.74 -11.24
N ASP A 180 -10.42 7.58 -11.90
CA ASP A 180 -10.50 7.07 -13.28
C ASP A 180 -10.58 8.18 -14.34
N SER A 181 -10.70 9.45 -13.93
CA SER A 181 -10.77 10.57 -14.86
C SER A 181 -9.58 11.49 -14.67
N LYS A 182 -8.86 11.79 -15.76
CA LYS A 182 -7.93 12.93 -15.87
C LYS A 182 -8.71 14.25 -15.91
N GLY A 183 -9.68 14.39 -15.03
CA GLY A 183 -10.48 15.60 -14.89
C GLY A 183 -9.64 16.74 -14.31
N PRO A 184 -10.16 17.98 -14.36
CA PRO A 184 -9.43 19.13 -13.83
C PRO A 184 -9.16 18.97 -12.34
N LEU A 185 -7.89 19.14 -11.95
CA LEU A 185 -7.46 19.20 -10.56
C LEU A 185 -8.18 20.34 -9.84
N ARG A 186 -8.90 20.03 -8.77
CA ARG A 186 -9.53 21.05 -7.92
C ARG A 186 -8.69 21.29 -6.68
N LYS A 187 -8.20 22.52 -6.53
CA LYS A 187 -7.52 23.02 -5.33
C LYS A 187 -8.55 23.31 -4.23
N TYR A 188 -8.21 22.97 -2.98
CA TYR A 188 -8.95 23.36 -1.78
C TYR A 188 -8.18 24.42 -0.98
#